data_AF-A0A3D0RGK0-F1
#
_entry.id   AF-A0A3D0RGK0-F1
#
_cell.length_a   1.000
_cell.length_b   1.000
_cell.length_c   1.000
_cell.angle_alpha   90.00
_cell.angle_beta   90.00
_cell.angle_gamma   90.00
#
_symmetry.space_group_name_H-M   'P 1'
#
loop_
_entity.id
_entity.type
_entity.pdbx_description
1 polymer ?
#
loop_
_entity_poly.entity_id
_entity_poly.type
_entity_poly.pdbx_seq_one_letter_code
_entity_poly.pdbx_strand_id
1 'polypeptide(L)'
;MDDVEALTEAIGDAKLIIVDTLAAVVGGGGDENTAPTMLAIVKAANHLIKATGAHVMLVHHMGKNQERGARGHSSLRAALDTEIECKMTAGTGTGRLRVTKQRDMEMGPPLGFKLVPVTIGTNKFTEITSCIVEQTNYQEANKPKSEFVRRLETIIYNKLCAPSRLAQEPQQIEVNGTMIAVIDAIDVKPIRAAFYGLPENEDVSQDTARRRYQRAIKDVCSQGRFVFGSGKIGLLHAYDEQQA
;
A
#
# COMPACT_ATOMS: atom_id res chain seq x y z
N MET A 1 -29.89 -0.37 -23.80
CA MET A 1 -28.64 -0.19 -24.58
C MET A 1 -28.72 1.10 -25.36
N ASP A 2 -29.93 1.48 -25.75
CA ASP A 2 -30.33 2.72 -26.41
C ASP A 2 -29.71 3.98 -25.78
N ASP A 3 -29.68 4.11 -24.45
CA ASP A 3 -29.04 5.25 -23.77
C ASP A 3 -27.52 5.33 -24.01
N VAL A 4 -26.85 4.18 -24.16
CA VAL A 4 -25.40 4.11 -24.41
C VAL A 4 -25.11 4.48 -25.86
N GLU A 5 -25.99 4.11 -26.78
CA GLU A 5 -25.89 4.48 -28.20
C GLU A 5 -26.11 5.99 -28.38
N ALA A 6 -27.15 6.55 -27.76
CA ALA A 6 -27.39 7.99 -27.75
C ALA A 6 -26.23 8.78 -27.12
N LEU A 7 -25.66 8.25 -26.02
CA LEU A 7 -24.47 8.84 -25.41
C LEU A 7 -23.27 8.78 -26.36
N THR A 8 -23.08 7.66 -27.07
CA THR A 8 -21.98 7.48 -28.04
C THR A 8 -22.09 8.46 -29.20
N GLU A 9 -23.30 8.72 -29.70
CA GLU A 9 -23.54 9.73 -30.72
C GLU A 9 -23.23 11.14 -30.21
N ALA A 10 -23.65 11.46 -28.98
CA ALA A 10 -23.43 12.78 -28.38
C ALA A 10 -21.96 13.09 -28.07
N ILE A 11 -21.17 12.09 -27.63
CA ILE A 11 -19.75 12.28 -27.26
C ILE A 11 -18.79 12.33 -28.45
N GLY A 12 -19.22 11.88 -29.64
CA GLY A 12 -18.43 11.96 -30.86
C GLY A 12 -17.10 11.18 -30.79
N ASP A 13 -15.99 11.83 -31.15
CA ASP A 13 -14.67 11.20 -31.31
C ASP A 13 -13.83 11.14 -30.03
N ALA A 14 -14.48 11.32 -28.87
CA ALA A 14 -13.85 11.33 -27.55
C ALA A 14 -12.84 10.18 -27.37
N LYS A 15 -11.66 10.51 -26.83
CA LYS A 15 -10.59 9.53 -26.53
C LYS A 15 -10.55 9.12 -25.06
N LEU A 16 -11.23 9.89 -24.19
CA LEU A 16 -11.33 9.66 -22.77
C LEU A 16 -12.75 9.97 -22.30
N ILE A 17 -13.38 9.00 -21.64
CA ILE A 17 -14.69 9.13 -21.01
C ILE A 17 -14.49 8.94 -19.50
N ILE A 18 -14.88 9.93 -18.72
CA ILE A 18 -14.75 9.90 -17.26
C ILE A 18 -16.14 9.75 -16.65
N VAL A 19 -16.32 8.71 -15.85
CA VAL A 19 -17.54 8.43 -15.10
C VAL A 19 -17.28 8.76 -13.63
N ASP A 20 -17.71 9.94 -13.21
CA ASP A 20 -17.49 10.48 -11.87
C ASP A 20 -18.81 10.84 -11.17
N THR A 21 -19.21 10.19 -10.07
CA THR A 21 -18.66 8.97 -9.43
C THR A 21 -19.51 7.75 -9.76
N LEU A 22 -18.96 6.54 -9.58
CA LEU A 22 -19.75 5.29 -9.67
C LEU A 22 -21.00 5.33 -8.78
N ALA A 23 -20.90 5.90 -7.57
CA ALA A 23 -22.04 6.01 -6.66
C ALA A 23 -23.18 6.87 -7.24
N ALA A 24 -22.85 7.96 -7.93
CA ALA A 24 -23.83 8.81 -8.58
C ALA A 24 -24.54 8.10 -9.74
N VAL A 25 -23.81 7.26 -10.49
CA VAL A 25 -24.35 6.51 -11.64
C VAL A 25 -25.22 5.32 -11.21
N VAL A 26 -24.87 4.66 -10.11
CA VAL A 26 -25.66 3.54 -9.58
C VAL A 26 -27.04 4.01 -9.10
N GLY A 27 -27.15 5.24 -8.59
CA GLY A 27 -28.42 5.85 -8.17
C GLY A 27 -29.06 5.14 -6.97
N GLY A 28 -30.01 5.82 -6.30
CA GLY A 28 -30.58 5.42 -4.99
C GLY A 28 -31.35 4.10 -4.90
N GLY A 29 -31.32 3.24 -5.92
CA GLY A 29 -31.95 1.91 -5.94
C GLY A 29 -30.99 0.73 -6.15
N GLY A 30 -29.71 0.99 -6.48
CA GLY A 30 -28.71 -0.04 -6.70
C GLY A 30 -27.78 -0.22 -5.50
N ASP A 31 -27.58 -1.45 -5.06
CA ASP A 31 -26.52 -1.76 -4.09
C ASP A 31 -25.20 -1.96 -4.82
N GLU A 32 -24.30 -0.96 -4.71
CA GLU A 32 -22.93 -0.96 -5.23
C GLU A 32 -22.09 -2.13 -4.70
N ASN A 33 -22.52 -2.78 -3.62
CA ASN A 33 -21.85 -3.93 -3.04
C ASN A 33 -22.26 -5.25 -3.68
N THR A 34 -23.15 -5.25 -4.68
CA THR A 34 -23.64 -6.48 -5.29
C THR A 34 -22.94 -6.80 -6.61
N ALA A 35 -22.63 -8.08 -6.81
CA ALA A 35 -22.02 -8.59 -8.04
C ALA A 35 -22.80 -8.18 -9.31
N PRO A 36 -24.15 -8.28 -9.36
CA PRO A 36 -24.92 -7.94 -10.55
C PRO A 36 -24.79 -6.48 -10.95
N THR A 37 -24.85 -5.54 -9.99
CA THR A 37 -24.66 -4.11 -10.24
C THR A 37 -23.28 -3.84 -10.83
N MET A 38 -22.23 -4.39 -10.21
CA MET A 38 -20.86 -4.20 -10.70
C MET A 38 -20.64 -4.83 -12.08
N LEU A 39 -21.23 -6.00 -12.35
CA LEU A 39 -21.18 -6.61 -13.69
C LEU A 39 -21.91 -5.75 -14.73
N ALA A 40 -23.03 -5.12 -14.38
CA ALA A 40 -23.76 -4.23 -15.28
C ALA A 40 -22.93 -2.99 -15.64
N ILE A 41 -22.26 -2.38 -14.65
CA ILE A 41 -21.34 -1.25 -14.86
C ILE A 41 -20.19 -1.65 -15.79
N VAL A 42 -19.54 -2.79 -15.52
CA VAL A 42 -18.46 -3.31 -16.36
C VAL A 42 -18.93 -3.58 -17.79
N LYS A 43 -20.15 -4.12 -17.97
CA LYS A 43 -20.74 -4.34 -19.30
C LYS A 43 -21.00 -3.01 -20.03
N ALA A 44 -21.53 -2.01 -19.35
CA ALA A 44 -21.78 -0.69 -19.92
C ALA A 44 -20.47 0.01 -20.32
N ALA A 45 -19.45 -0.01 -19.45
CA ALA A 45 -18.13 0.52 -19.75
C ALA A 45 -17.49 -0.17 -20.98
N ASN A 46 -17.56 -1.50 -21.05
CA ASN A 46 -17.07 -2.24 -22.22
C ASN A 46 -17.84 -1.90 -23.51
N HIS A 47 -19.13 -1.61 -23.40
CA HIS A 47 -19.91 -1.16 -24.56
C HIS A 47 -19.42 0.21 -25.05
N LEU A 48 -19.22 1.17 -24.15
CA LEU A 48 -18.65 2.48 -24.48
C LEU A 48 -17.28 2.34 -25.15
N ILE A 49 -16.38 1.53 -24.59
CA ILE A 49 -15.05 1.27 -25.17
C ILE A 49 -15.18 0.73 -26.60
N LYS A 50 -16.05 -0.26 -26.84
CA LYS A 50 -16.23 -0.87 -28.17
C LYS A 50 -16.84 0.09 -29.18
N ALA A 51 -17.80 0.90 -28.75
CA ALA A 51 -18.53 1.80 -29.64
C ALA A 51 -17.70 3.04 -30.01
N THR A 52 -16.84 3.50 -29.11
CA THR A 52 -16.07 4.77 -29.27
C THR A 52 -14.59 4.58 -29.54
N GLY A 53 -14.01 3.45 -29.13
CA GLY A 53 -12.55 3.26 -29.05
C GLY A 53 -11.88 4.10 -27.94
N ALA A 54 -12.65 4.77 -27.08
CA ALA A 54 -12.15 5.62 -26.00
C ALA A 54 -11.69 4.82 -24.78
N HIS A 55 -10.79 5.40 -24.00
CA HIS A 55 -10.53 4.96 -22.63
C HIS A 55 -11.71 5.35 -21.72
N VAL A 56 -12.16 4.43 -20.87
CA VAL A 56 -13.20 4.71 -19.86
C VAL A 56 -12.57 4.67 -18.46
N MET A 57 -12.60 5.81 -17.77
CA MET A 57 -12.12 5.95 -16.39
C MET A 57 -13.31 6.04 -15.42
N LEU A 58 -13.31 5.17 -14.40
CA LEU A 58 -14.33 5.13 -13.36
C LEU A 58 -13.78 5.73 -12.07
N VAL A 59 -14.42 6.78 -11.54
CA VAL A 59 -14.07 7.36 -10.23
C VAL A 59 -14.95 6.77 -9.16
N HIS A 60 -14.36 6.18 -8.12
CA HIS A 60 -15.13 5.56 -7.03
C HIS A 60 -14.46 5.73 -5.68
N HIS A 61 -15.28 5.73 -4.63
CA HIS A 61 -14.78 5.85 -3.27
C HIS A 61 -14.17 4.53 -2.78
N MET A 62 -13.13 4.65 -1.95
CA MET A 62 -12.59 3.54 -1.17
C MET A 62 -13.56 3.25 -0.02
N GLY A 63 -14.18 2.06 0.01
CA GLY A 63 -15.08 1.78 1.14
C GLY A 63 -14.35 1.60 2.49
N LYS A 64 -15.15 1.51 3.56
CA LYS A 64 -14.80 1.66 5.00
C LYS A 64 -13.57 0.91 5.56
N ASN A 65 -12.95 -0.05 4.87
CA ASN A 65 -11.72 -0.73 5.32
C ASN A 65 -10.56 -0.44 4.35
N GLN A 66 -9.85 0.66 4.58
CA GLN A 66 -8.70 1.07 3.76
C GLN A 66 -7.56 0.03 3.73
N GLU A 67 -7.42 -0.82 4.75
CA GLU A 67 -6.39 -1.87 4.80
C GLU A 67 -6.69 -3.10 3.92
N ARG A 68 -7.92 -3.22 3.40
CA ARG A 68 -8.32 -4.35 2.55
C ARG A 68 -8.39 -3.99 1.05
N GLY A 69 -7.90 -2.82 0.66
CA GLY A 69 -8.06 -2.27 -0.69
C GLY A 69 -9.44 -1.68 -0.91
N ALA A 70 -9.73 -1.26 -2.14
CA ALA A 70 -11.03 -0.69 -2.47
C ALA A 70 -12.15 -1.69 -2.15
N ARG A 71 -13.14 -1.27 -1.36
CA ARG A 71 -14.38 -2.04 -1.25
C ARG A 71 -15.15 -1.89 -2.56
N GLY A 72 -15.69 -3.01 -3.01
CA GLY A 72 -16.24 -3.17 -4.35
C GLY A 72 -15.68 -4.46 -4.90
N HIS A 73 -16.43 -5.54 -4.68
CA HIS A 73 -16.39 -6.82 -5.39
C HIS A 73 -15.09 -7.17 -6.13
N SER A 74 -14.43 -8.26 -5.76
CA SER A 74 -13.29 -8.85 -6.50
C SER A 74 -13.52 -8.94 -8.02
N SER A 75 -14.79 -9.00 -8.47
CA SER A 75 -15.20 -8.94 -9.88
C SER A 75 -14.94 -7.60 -10.58
N LEU A 76 -15.13 -6.46 -9.93
CA LEU A 76 -14.77 -5.16 -10.51
C LEU A 76 -13.26 -5.09 -10.66
N ARG A 77 -12.53 -5.39 -9.59
CA ARG A 77 -11.07 -5.42 -9.63
C ARG A 77 -10.56 -6.41 -10.69
N ALA A 78 -11.21 -7.55 -10.93
CA ALA A 78 -10.82 -8.48 -11.99
C ALA A 78 -11.01 -7.88 -13.39
N ALA A 79 -12.06 -7.09 -13.61
CA ALA A 79 -12.41 -6.52 -14.90
C ALA A 79 -11.55 -5.31 -15.32
N LEU A 80 -11.02 -4.53 -14.36
CA LEU A 80 -10.23 -3.33 -14.66
C LEU A 80 -8.87 -3.65 -15.29
N ASP A 81 -8.38 -2.84 -16.22
CA ASP A 81 -7.01 -2.94 -16.72
C ASP A 81 -6.02 -2.33 -15.72
N THR A 82 -6.34 -1.11 -15.28
CA THR A 82 -5.53 -0.31 -14.37
C THR A 82 -6.38 0.11 -13.18
N GLU A 83 -5.80 0.04 -11.99
CA GLU A 83 -6.40 0.57 -10.75
C GLU A 83 -5.39 1.56 -10.13
N ILE A 84 -5.84 2.80 -9.90
CA ILE A 84 -5.02 3.86 -9.30
C ILE A 84 -5.68 4.30 -8.00
N GLU A 85 -4.99 4.06 -6.89
CA GLU A 85 -5.39 4.53 -5.56
C GLU A 85 -4.90 5.96 -5.35
N CYS A 86 -5.85 6.90 -5.14
CA CYS A 86 -5.55 8.24 -4.66
C CYS A 86 -5.76 8.33 -3.14
N LYS A 87 -4.72 8.73 -2.41
CA LYS A 87 -4.76 8.84 -0.94
C LYS A 87 -4.15 10.13 -0.45
N MET A 88 -4.91 10.89 0.34
CA MET A 88 -4.43 12.07 1.04
C MET A 88 -3.77 11.71 2.38
N THR A 89 -2.70 12.41 2.71
CA THR A 89 -2.11 12.43 4.06
C THR A 89 -2.91 13.43 4.90
N ALA A 90 -3.64 12.92 5.89
CA ALA A 90 -4.57 13.69 6.71
C ALA A 90 -3.90 14.96 7.30
N GLY A 91 -4.56 16.11 7.16
CA GLY A 91 -4.11 17.39 7.73
C GLY A 91 -2.94 18.08 7.02
N THR A 92 -2.39 17.51 5.94
CA THR A 92 -1.17 18.06 5.30
C THR A 92 -1.41 18.74 3.95
N GLY A 93 -2.57 18.51 3.31
CA GLY A 93 -2.80 18.91 1.93
C GLY A 93 -1.94 18.17 0.89
N THR A 94 -1.17 17.16 1.31
CA THR A 94 -0.39 16.29 0.42
C THR A 94 -1.08 14.95 0.20
N GLY A 95 -0.81 14.31 -0.93
CA GLY A 95 -1.35 13.01 -1.25
C GLY A 95 -0.41 12.19 -2.16
N ARG A 96 -0.84 10.97 -2.43
CA ARG A 96 -0.19 10.07 -3.38
C ARG A 96 -1.18 9.43 -4.34
N LEU A 97 -0.72 9.17 -5.55
CA LEU A 97 -1.31 8.24 -6.50
C LEU A 97 -0.47 6.97 -6.53
N ARG A 98 -1.09 5.80 -6.38
CA ARG A 98 -0.41 4.50 -6.46
C ARG A 98 -1.16 3.56 -7.36
N VAL A 99 -0.47 2.99 -8.34
CA VAL A 99 -1.03 1.89 -9.14
C VAL A 99 -1.15 0.66 -8.25
N THR A 100 -2.37 0.16 -8.03
CA THR A 100 -2.67 -1.02 -7.21
C THR A 100 -3.02 -2.24 -8.07
N LYS A 101 -3.29 -2.04 -9.35
CA LYS A 101 -3.45 -3.07 -10.38
C LYS A 101 -2.94 -2.54 -11.71
N GLN A 102 -2.23 -3.38 -12.45
CA GLN A 102 -1.87 -3.15 -13.84
C GLN A 102 -1.87 -4.48 -14.58
N ARG A 103 -2.47 -4.54 -15.77
CA ARG A 103 -2.59 -5.79 -16.54
C ARG A 103 -1.29 -6.12 -17.29
N ASP A 104 -0.78 -5.16 -18.06
CA ASP A 104 0.24 -5.42 -19.09
C ASP A 104 1.59 -4.70 -18.84
N MET A 105 1.76 -4.05 -17.68
CA MET A 105 2.96 -3.27 -17.34
C MET A 105 3.38 -3.42 -15.87
N GLU A 106 4.64 -3.11 -15.59
CA GLU A 106 5.11 -2.98 -14.21
C GLU A 106 4.47 -1.79 -13.51
N MET A 107 4.20 -1.94 -12.21
CA MET A 107 3.70 -0.85 -11.38
C MET A 107 4.85 0.07 -10.97
N GLY A 108 4.81 1.32 -11.41
CA GLY A 108 5.78 2.34 -11.04
C GLY A 108 5.67 2.76 -9.56
N PRO A 109 6.66 3.55 -9.06
CA PRO A 109 6.61 4.11 -7.73
C PRO A 109 5.40 5.06 -7.57
N PRO A 110 4.89 5.27 -6.34
CA PRO A 110 3.82 6.23 -6.11
C PRO A 110 4.21 7.65 -6.54
N LEU A 111 3.26 8.36 -7.13
CA LEU A 111 3.43 9.77 -7.49
C LEU A 111 2.90 10.66 -6.37
N GLY A 112 3.73 11.61 -5.94
CA GLY A 112 3.36 12.59 -4.91
C GLY A 112 2.67 13.79 -5.51
N PHE A 113 1.73 14.34 -4.75
CA PHE A 113 1.15 15.62 -5.10
C PHE A 113 0.80 16.45 -3.86
N LYS A 114 0.64 17.75 -4.08
CA LYS A 114 0.14 18.71 -3.10
C LYS A 114 -1.04 19.48 -3.70
N LEU A 115 -2.07 19.64 -2.91
CA LEU A 115 -3.19 20.51 -3.22
C LEU A 115 -2.83 21.94 -2.80
N VAL A 116 -2.80 22.85 -3.78
CA VAL A 116 -2.49 24.27 -3.56
C VAL A 116 -3.76 25.09 -3.81
N PRO A 117 -4.32 25.74 -2.77
CA PRO A 117 -5.41 26.68 -2.95
C PRO A 117 -4.95 27.88 -3.77
N VAL A 118 -5.74 28.28 -4.75
CA VAL A 118 -5.51 29.49 -5.57
C VAL A 118 -6.73 30.38 -5.52
N THR A 119 -6.53 31.67 -5.30
CA THR A 119 -7.63 32.64 -5.30
C THR A 119 -7.99 32.99 -6.74
N ILE A 120 -9.23 32.69 -7.13
CA ILE A 120 -9.75 32.93 -8.50
C ILE A 120 -10.65 34.15 -8.57
N GLY A 121 -10.92 34.80 -7.44
CA GLY A 121 -11.68 36.04 -7.37
C GLY A 121 -12.07 36.38 -5.94
N THR A 122 -12.89 37.42 -5.81
CA THR A 122 -13.45 37.89 -4.54
C THR A 122 -14.95 38.14 -4.73
N ASN A 123 -15.76 37.64 -3.80
CA ASN A 123 -17.15 38.07 -3.66
C ASN A 123 -17.24 39.18 -2.58
N LYS A 124 -18.45 39.68 -2.29
CA LYS A 124 -18.65 40.79 -1.33
C LYS A 124 -18.16 40.52 0.10
N PHE A 125 -17.89 39.26 0.47
CA PHE A 125 -17.59 38.87 1.85
C PHE A 125 -16.38 37.94 2.00
N THR A 126 -15.98 37.22 0.94
CA THR A 126 -14.90 36.22 1.00
C THR A 126 -14.13 36.12 -0.32
N GLU A 127 -12.92 35.61 -0.23
CA GLU A 127 -12.21 35.09 -1.40
C GLU A 127 -12.96 33.89 -1.99
N ILE A 128 -12.92 33.77 -3.30
CA ILE A 128 -13.35 32.59 -4.05
C ILE A 128 -12.07 31.84 -4.39
N THR A 129 -11.92 30.63 -3.85
CA THR A 129 -10.73 29.80 -4.07
C THR A 129 -11.05 28.61 -4.95
N SER A 130 -10.06 28.21 -5.75
CA SER A 130 -9.98 26.93 -6.43
C SER A 130 -8.78 26.16 -5.88
N CYS A 131 -8.52 24.97 -6.41
CA CYS A 131 -7.38 24.17 -6.02
C CYS A 131 -6.68 23.62 -7.27
N ILE A 132 -5.35 23.75 -7.29
CA ILE A 132 -4.50 23.12 -8.28
C ILE A 132 -3.71 21.98 -7.65
N VAL A 133 -3.28 21.05 -8.48
CA VAL A 133 -2.42 19.93 -8.10
C VAL A 133 -1.00 20.24 -8.52
N GLU A 134 -0.08 20.35 -7.56
CA GLU A 134 1.35 20.40 -7.83
C GLU A 134 1.94 19.01 -7.63
N GLN A 135 2.66 18.50 -8.65
CA GLN A 135 3.40 17.25 -8.51
C GLN A 135 4.58 17.47 -7.56
N THR A 136 4.75 16.54 -6.62
CA THR A 136 5.85 16.55 -5.65
C THR A 136 6.53 15.19 -5.60
N ASN A 137 7.73 15.15 -5.03
CA ASN A 137 8.33 13.88 -4.67
C ASN A 137 7.52 13.27 -3.52
N TYR A 138 7.01 12.05 -3.71
CA TYR A 138 6.45 11.28 -2.61
C TYR A 138 7.55 10.48 -1.95
N GLN A 139 7.77 10.73 -0.66
CA GLN A 139 8.41 9.74 0.20
C GLN A 139 7.35 9.18 1.12
N GLU A 140 7.19 7.86 1.09
CA GLU A 140 6.30 7.21 2.04
C GLU A 140 6.83 7.52 3.43
N ALA A 141 6.05 8.26 4.22
CA ALA A 141 6.42 8.55 5.59
C ALA A 141 6.67 7.21 6.28
N ASN A 142 7.90 7.01 6.77
CA ASN A 142 8.23 5.81 7.55
C ASN A 142 7.21 5.75 8.69
N LYS A 143 6.26 4.81 8.61
CA LYS A 143 5.37 4.55 9.74
C LYS A 143 6.27 4.30 10.95
N PRO A 144 6.03 4.98 12.09
CA PRO A 144 6.82 4.73 13.27
C PRO A 144 6.82 3.22 13.53
N LYS A 145 8.02 2.64 13.67
CA LYS A 145 8.17 1.19 13.87
C LYS A 145 7.29 0.79 15.05
N SER A 146 6.49 -0.27 14.87
CA SER A 146 5.69 -0.78 15.98
C SER A 146 6.61 -1.12 17.16
N GLU A 147 6.10 -0.99 18.37
CA GLU A 147 6.88 -1.31 19.57
C GLU A 147 7.47 -2.72 19.52
N PHE A 148 6.71 -3.71 19.03
CA PHE A 148 7.18 -5.08 18.83
C PHE A 148 8.35 -5.19 17.84
N VAL A 149 8.32 -4.41 16.75
CA VAL A 149 9.44 -4.36 15.78
C VAL A 149 10.68 -3.79 16.45
N ARG A 150 10.55 -2.67 17.19
CA ARG A 150 11.68 -2.06 17.93
C ARG A 150 12.26 -3.03 18.95
N ARG A 151 11.41 -3.68 19.76
CA ARG A 151 11.84 -4.69 20.75
C ARG A 151 12.53 -5.87 20.11
N LEU A 152 12.01 -6.39 19.00
CA LEU A 152 12.62 -7.51 18.29
C LEU A 152 13.99 -7.12 17.72
N GLU A 153 14.14 -5.93 17.12
CA GLU A 153 15.45 -5.43 16.67
C GLU A 153 16.44 -5.33 17.82
N THR A 154 16.04 -4.80 18.98
CA THR A 154 16.89 -4.75 20.18
C THR A 154 17.29 -6.15 20.65
N ILE A 155 16.36 -7.11 20.67
CA ILE A 155 16.66 -8.51 21.04
C ILE A 155 17.67 -9.13 20.07
N ILE A 156 17.47 -8.95 18.76
CA ILE A 156 18.36 -9.47 17.73
C ILE A 156 19.74 -8.83 17.88
N TYR A 157 19.79 -7.51 18.01
CA TYR A 157 21.02 -6.74 18.12
C TYR A 157 21.82 -7.13 19.36
N ASN A 158 21.20 -7.13 20.55
CA ASN A 158 21.89 -7.48 21.78
C ASN A 158 22.46 -8.91 21.75
N LYS A 159 21.82 -9.81 20.99
CA LYS A 159 22.30 -11.19 20.84
C LYS A 159 23.43 -11.32 19.82
N LEU A 160 23.38 -10.59 18.70
CA LEU A 160 24.43 -10.59 17.68
C LEU A 160 25.67 -9.81 18.14
N CYS A 161 25.47 -8.67 18.80
CA CYS A 161 26.54 -7.81 19.30
C CYS A 161 26.99 -8.18 20.72
N ALA A 162 26.66 -9.38 21.21
CA ALA A 162 27.15 -9.86 22.49
C ALA A 162 28.69 -9.91 22.47
N PRO A 163 29.39 -9.52 23.56
CA PRO A 163 30.86 -9.49 23.58
C PRO A 163 31.52 -10.82 23.19
N SER A 164 30.88 -11.94 23.48
CA SER A 164 31.30 -13.29 23.10
C SER A 164 31.27 -13.58 21.59
N ARG A 165 30.75 -12.65 20.79
CA ARG A 165 30.60 -12.77 19.34
C ARG A 165 31.35 -11.68 18.57
N LEU A 166 32.01 -10.75 19.28
CA LEU A 166 32.87 -9.76 18.64
C LEU A 166 34.02 -10.51 17.93
N ALA A 167 34.25 -10.19 16.66
CA ALA A 167 35.24 -10.82 15.77
C ALA A 167 34.88 -12.19 15.15
N GLN A 168 33.59 -12.55 15.05
CA GLN A 168 33.21 -13.69 14.20
C GLN A 168 33.46 -13.37 12.71
N GLU A 169 33.97 -14.36 11.97
CA GLU A 169 34.07 -14.27 10.52
C GLU A 169 32.67 -14.20 9.89
N PRO A 170 32.52 -13.50 8.74
CA PRO A 170 31.27 -13.48 8.00
C PRO A 170 30.75 -14.89 7.74
N GLN A 171 29.47 -15.10 8.02
CA GLN A 171 28.81 -16.38 7.84
C GLN A 171 28.04 -16.41 6.52
N GLN A 172 27.79 -17.60 5.98
CA GLN A 172 26.85 -17.78 4.88
C GLN A 172 25.55 -18.39 5.38
N ILE A 173 24.41 -17.87 4.91
CA ILE A 173 23.09 -18.43 5.20
C ILE A 173 22.32 -18.62 3.89
N GLU A 174 21.51 -19.68 3.83
CA GLU A 174 20.65 -19.94 2.67
C GLU A 174 19.31 -19.22 2.84
N VAL A 175 19.01 -18.30 1.92
CA VAL A 175 17.75 -17.56 1.86
C VAL A 175 17.09 -17.89 0.54
N ASN A 176 15.94 -18.58 0.58
CA ASN A 176 15.17 -18.96 -0.61
C ASN A 176 16.01 -19.67 -1.68
N GLY A 177 16.89 -20.60 -1.30
CA GLY A 177 17.76 -21.35 -2.23
C GLY A 177 19.01 -20.59 -2.69
N THR A 178 19.24 -19.37 -2.19
CA THR A 178 20.43 -18.56 -2.51
C THR A 178 21.32 -18.42 -1.28
N MET A 179 22.62 -18.69 -1.41
CA MET A 179 23.58 -18.45 -0.34
C MET A 179 23.93 -16.95 -0.27
N ILE A 180 23.69 -16.33 0.88
CA ILE A 180 23.97 -14.92 1.15
C ILE A 180 25.04 -14.82 2.24
N ALA A 181 26.08 -14.03 2.00
CA ALA A 181 27.06 -13.68 3.01
C ALA A 181 26.50 -12.61 3.97
N VAL A 182 26.65 -12.85 5.27
CA VAL A 182 26.19 -11.97 6.35
C VAL A 182 27.32 -11.72 7.33
N ILE A 183 27.31 -10.56 7.98
CA ILE A 183 28.34 -10.16 8.95
C ILE A 183 28.36 -11.10 10.14
N ASP A 184 27.18 -11.43 10.66
CA ASP A 184 26.99 -12.44 11.71
C ASP A 184 25.61 -13.08 11.53
N ALA A 185 25.44 -14.30 12.02
CA ALA A 185 24.17 -15.00 12.07
C ALA A 185 23.95 -15.76 13.38
N ILE A 186 22.71 -15.74 13.87
CA ILE A 186 22.29 -16.45 15.08
C ILE A 186 21.02 -17.25 14.83
N ASP A 187 20.90 -18.40 15.49
CA ASP A 187 19.67 -19.18 15.52
C ASP A 187 18.48 -18.36 16.01
N VAL A 188 17.31 -18.57 15.39
CA VAL A 188 16.10 -17.82 15.77
C VAL A 188 15.48 -18.29 17.08
N LYS A 189 15.80 -19.50 17.55
CA LYS A 189 15.26 -20.07 18.80
C LYS A 189 15.46 -19.12 20.01
N PRO A 190 16.69 -18.65 20.32
CA PRO A 190 16.90 -17.71 21.43
C PRO A 190 16.23 -16.35 21.23
N ILE A 191 16.12 -15.87 19.98
CA ILE A 191 15.41 -14.62 19.65
C ILE A 191 13.92 -14.78 19.93
N ARG A 192 13.33 -15.87 19.45
CA ARG A 192 11.91 -16.18 19.62
C ARG A 192 11.54 -16.36 21.09
N ALA A 193 12.37 -17.07 21.86
CA ALA A 193 12.17 -17.23 23.30
C ALA A 193 12.16 -15.87 24.04
N ALA A 194 13.12 -14.99 23.73
CA ALA A 194 13.16 -13.65 24.31
C ALA A 194 11.96 -12.78 23.90
N PHE A 195 11.50 -12.89 22.65
CA PHE A 195 10.33 -12.13 22.19
C PHE A 195 9.04 -12.61 22.87
N TYR A 196 8.87 -13.92 23.06
CA TYR A 196 7.69 -14.44 23.76
C TYR A 196 7.70 -14.14 25.26
N GLY A 197 8.87 -13.95 25.87
CA GLY A 197 9.01 -13.50 27.26
C GLY A 197 8.87 -11.98 27.47
N LEU A 198 8.41 -11.23 26.47
CA LEU A 198 8.11 -9.82 26.63
C LEU A 198 6.87 -9.63 27.52
N PRO A 199 6.85 -8.65 28.45
CA PRO A 199 5.70 -8.40 29.35
C PRO A 199 4.38 -8.25 28.61
N GLU A 200 4.41 -7.62 27.43
CA GLU A 200 3.24 -7.38 26.58
C GLU A 200 2.63 -8.67 26.00
N ASN A 201 3.32 -9.80 26.14
CA ASN A 201 2.88 -11.13 25.72
C ASN A 201 2.48 -12.04 26.89
N GLU A 202 2.58 -11.61 28.15
CA GLU A 202 2.26 -12.46 29.32
C GLU A 202 0.79 -12.89 29.34
N ASP A 203 -0.14 -11.97 29.07
CA ASP A 203 -1.58 -12.21 29.18
C ASP A 203 -2.27 -12.62 27.87
N VAL A 204 -1.52 -12.88 26.79
CA VAL A 204 -2.09 -13.21 25.48
C VAL A 204 -1.95 -14.68 25.13
N SER A 205 -2.86 -15.18 24.29
CA SER A 205 -2.75 -16.55 23.79
C SER A 205 -1.45 -16.77 23.01
N GLN A 206 -0.91 -17.99 23.08
CA GLN A 206 0.29 -18.36 22.32
C GLN A 206 0.15 -18.10 20.83
N ASP A 207 -1.05 -18.29 20.25
CA ASP A 207 -1.31 -18.00 18.85
C ASP A 207 -1.21 -16.49 18.55
N THR A 208 -1.67 -15.64 19.48
CA THR A 208 -1.55 -14.17 19.36
C THR A 208 -0.09 -13.75 19.40
N ALA A 209 0.68 -14.23 20.38
CA ALA A 209 2.12 -13.95 20.48
C ALA A 209 2.89 -14.46 19.25
N ARG A 210 2.53 -15.64 18.74
CA ARG A 210 3.09 -16.19 17.50
C ARG A 210 2.83 -15.29 16.30
N ARG A 211 1.59 -14.84 16.10
CA ARG A 211 1.22 -13.91 15.01
C ARG A 211 1.95 -12.58 15.13
N ARG A 212 2.08 -12.04 16.35
CA ARG A 212 2.86 -10.81 16.61
C ARG A 212 4.33 -10.99 16.21
N TYR A 213 4.96 -12.09 16.60
CA TYR A 213 6.34 -12.41 16.23
C TYR A 213 6.50 -12.55 14.71
N GLN A 214 5.60 -13.28 14.04
CA GLN A 214 5.63 -13.47 12.59
C GLN A 214 5.47 -12.15 11.82
N ARG A 215 4.66 -11.22 12.34
CA ARG A 215 4.53 -9.87 11.75
C ARG A 215 5.81 -9.06 11.99
N ALA A 216 6.31 -9.03 13.22
CA ALA A 216 7.49 -8.27 13.58
C ALA A 216 8.74 -8.76 12.81
N ILE A 217 8.97 -10.07 12.70
CA ILE A 217 10.13 -10.60 11.96
C ILE A 217 10.08 -10.26 10.47
N LYS A 218 8.88 -10.29 9.87
CA LYS A 218 8.68 -9.91 8.47
C LYS A 218 9.01 -8.43 8.26
N ASP A 219 8.52 -7.57 9.14
CA ASP A 219 8.74 -6.12 9.08
C ASP A 219 10.21 -5.75 9.33
N VAL A 220 10.91 -6.49 10.21
CA VAL A 220 12.36 -6.33 10.44
C VAL A 220 13.16 -6.72 9.19
N CYS A 221 12.83 -7.84 8.55
CA CYS A 221 13.54 -8.29 7.35
C CYS A 221 13.26 -7.40 6.13
N SER A 222 12.06 -6.83 6.00
CA SER A 222 11.73 -5.93 4.88
C SER A 222 12.52 -4.62 4.88
N GLN A 223 13.18 -4.27 5.98
CA GLN A 223 14.01 -3.07 6.09
C GLN A 223 15.43 -3.26 5.51
N GLY A 224 15.76 -4.46 5.01
CA GLY A 224 17.04 -4.71 4.33
C GLY A 224 18.27 -4.81 5.26
N ARG A 225 18.07 -4.70 6.58
CA ARG A 225 19.15 -4.82 7.57
C ARG A 225 19.42 -6.26 7.99
N PHE A 226 18.36 -7.05 8.09
CA PHE A 226 18.40 -8.44 8.52
C PHE A 226 17.81 -9.35 7.46
N VAL A 227 18.30 -10.59 7.43
CA VAL A 227 17.80 -11.66 6.56
C VAL A 227 17.50 -12.90 7.38
N PHE A 228 16.43 -13.61 7.01
CA PHE A 228 16.04 -14.86 7.64
C PHE A 228 16.22 -16.02 6.66
N GLY A 229 16.97 -17.04 7.07
CA GLY A 229 17.31 -18.18 6.23
C GLY A 229 17.82 -19.35 7.06
N SER A 230 17.49 -20.58 6.67
CA SER A 230 17.91 -21.82 7.36
C SER A 230 17.70 -21.83 8.88
N GLY A 231 16.65 -21.17 9.39
CA GLY A 231 16.39 -21.08 10.83
C GLY A 231 17.31 -20.11 11.59
N LYS A 232 18.08 -19.28 10.89
CA LYS A 232 18.93 -18.22 11.42
C LYS A 232 18.44 -16.84 11.00
N ILE A 233 18.79 -15.83 11.78
CA ILE A 233 18.75 -14.41 11.38
C ILE A 233 20.19 -13.95 11.18
N GLY A 234 20.47 -13.41 10.00
CA GLY A 234 21.75 -12.81 9.64
C GLY A 234 21.68 -11.28 9.56
N LEU A 235 22.79 -10.62 9.85
CA LEU A 235 22.98 -9.17 9.73
C LEU A 235 23.71 -8.83 8.43
N LEU A 236 23.12 -7.97 7.59
CA LEU A 236 23.73 -7.58 6.30
C LEU A 236 24.69 -6.40 6.42
N HIS A 237 24.37 -5.41 7.24
CA HIS A 237 25.13 -4.17 7.38
C HIS A 237 25.45 -3.87 8.85
N ALA A 238 26.64 -3.32 9.10
CA ALA A 238 27.05 -2.85 10.43
C ALA A 238 26.15 -1.70 10.90
N TYR A 239 26.09 -1.46 12.21
CA TYR A 239 25.34 -0.33 12.76
C TYR A 239 26.11 0.97 12.49
N ASP A 240 25.58 1.85 11.63
CA ASP A 240 26.02 3.25 11.61
C ASP A 240 25.45 3.96 12.84
N GLU A 241 26.33 4.56 13.66
CA GLU A 241 26.02 5.29 14.90
C GLU A 241 25.29 6.64 14.70
N GLN A 242 24.43 6.77 13.69
CA GLN A 242 23.64 8.00 13.52
C GLN A 242 22.17 7.77 13.85
N GLN A 243 21.85 7.83 15.16
CA GLN A 243 20.72 8.57 15.77
C GLN A 243 20.48 8.06 17.20
N ALA A 244 21.14 8.71 18.15
CA ALA A 244 20.65 8.88 19.52
C ALA A 244 19.63 10.03 19.54
#